data_AF-A0AAV5UZT8-F1
#
_entry.id   AF-A0AAV5UZT8-F1
#
_cell.length_a   1.000
_cell.length_b   1.000
_cell.length_c   1.000
_cell.angle_alpha   90.00
_cell.angle_beta   90.00
_cell.angle_gamma   90.00
#
_symmetry.space_group_name_H-M   'P 1'
#
loop_
_entity.id
_entity.type
_entity.pdbx_description
1 polymer ?
#
loop_
_entity_poly.entity_id
_entity_poly.type
_entity_poly.pdbx_seq_one_letter_code
_entity_poly.pdbx_strand_id
1 'polypeptide(L)'
;RGTTFFKWAEKNRDSSFPNGDFYVQIFVDPGGHTIYWRRKDVDNSEPGHVFIDEIVDVRASSIHQLENEPGSDLFMTIVSNVDFVHPKFHTFMHRNDPKVTKKWSHFIFALSLQRRKEFHGMAF
;
A
#
# COMPACT_ATOMS: atom_id res chain seq x y z
N ARG A 1 12.95 7.29 7.70
CA ARG A 1 13.70 6.48 6.70
C ARG A 1 12.68 5.62 5.96
N GLY A 2 12.70 5.61 4.62
CA GLY A 2 11.77 4.78 3.82
C GLY A 2 12.15 3.31 3.81
N THR A 3 11.19 2.43 3.53
CA THR A 3 11.43 0.98 3.37
C THR A 3 11.31 0.59 1.90
N THR A 4 12.21 -0.29 1.43
CA THR A 4 12.20 -0.71 0.02
C THR A 4 11.21 -1.84 -0.19
N PHE A 5 10.40 -1.73 -1.23
CA PHE A 5 9.50 -2.76 -1.71
C PHE A 5 9.63 -2.88 -3.23
N PHE A 6 9.13 -3.97 -3.77
CA PHE A 6 8.84 -4.14 -5.18
C PHE A 6 7.37 -3.76 -5.40
N LYS A 7 7.08 -2.79 -6.25
CA LYS A 7 5.71 -2.47 -6.62
C LYS A 7 5.25 -3.53 -7.60
N TRP A 8 4.23 -4.29 -7.22
CA TRP A 8 3.63 -5.30 -8.07
C TRP A 8 2.46 -4.70 -8.85
N ALA A 9 2.44 -4.92 -10.15
CA ALA A 9 1.29 -4.66 -11.00
C ALA A 9 0.64 -6.00 -11.37
N GLU A 10 -0.57 -6.28 -10.87
CA GLU A 10 -1.30 -7.47 -11.29
C GLU A 10 -1.60 -7.39 -12.80
N LYS A 11 -1.20 -8.42 -13.55
CA LYS A 11 -1.58 -8.56 -14.96
C LYS A 11 -3.12 -8.59 -15.07
N ASN A 12 -3.68 -7.77 -15.95
CA ASN A 12 -5.13 -7.69 -16.29
C ASN A 12 -6.07 -6.98 -15.29
N ARG A 13 -5.56 -6.29 -14.28
CA ARG A 13 -6.32 -5.19 -13.64
C ARG A 13 -5.82 -3.88 -14.20
N ASP A 14 -6.66 -2.84 -14.23
CA ASP A 14 -6.25 -1.46 -14.53
C ASP A 14 -5.23 -0.99 -13.49
N SER A 15 -3.99 -1.46 -13.60
CA SER A 15 -2.86 -0.94 -12.87
C SER A 15 -2.67 0.45 -13.43
N SER A 16 -2.74 1.46 -12.57
CA SER A 16 -2.79 2.87 -12.95
C SER A 16 -1.49 3.39 -13.59
N PHE A 17 -0.62 2.51 -14.11
CA PHE A 17 0.73 2.85 -14.54
C PHE A 17 1.14 2.19 -15.87
N PRO A 18 1.82 2.92 -16.77
CA PRO A 18 2.23 2.37 -18.06
C PRO A 18 3.48 1.47 -18.09
N ASN A 19 4.16 1.13 -16.97
CA ASN A 19 5.58 0.70 -17.05
C ASN A 19 6.04 -0.49 -16.17
N GLY A 20 5.17 -1.47 -15.88
CA GLY A 20 5.59 -2.76 -15.30
C GLY A 20 6.06 -2.72 -13.84
N ASP A 21 6.74 -3.79 -13.40
CA ASP A 21 7.16 -3.98 -12.01
C ASP A 21 8.55 -3.37 -11.68
N PHE A 22 8.67 -2.65 -10.57
CA PHE A 22 9.91 -1.95 -10.20
C PHE A 22 10.10 -1.78 -8.69
N TYR A 23 11.34 -1.51 -8.24
CA TYR A 23 11.62 -1.23 -6.84
C TYR A 23 11.28 0.21 -6.46
N VAL A 24 10.58 0.36 -5.34
CA VAL A 24 10.19 1.64 -4.75
C VAL A 24 10.66 1.75 -3.32
N GLN A 25 10.81 2.98 -2.83
CA GLN A 25 10.86 3.26 -1.40
C GLN A 25 9.52 3.85 -0.95
N ILE A 26 8.92 3.26 0.07
CA ILE A 26 7.67 3.73 0.70
C ILE A 26 8.01 4.61 1.90
N PHE A 27 7.26 5.71 2.02
CA PHE A 27 7.36 6.70 3.08
C PHE A 27 5.96 7.05 3.59
N VAL A 28 5.92 7.53 4.83
CA VAL A 28 4.78 8.28 5.37
C VAL A 28 5.27 9.71 5.59
N ASP A 29 4.47 10.68 5.21
CA ASP A 29 4.80 12.07 5.48
C ASP A 29 4.86 12.34 7.00
N PRO A 30 5.57 13.38 7.46
CA PRO A 30 5.68 13.68 8.89
C PRO A 30 4.34 13.94 9.58
N GLY A 31 3.37 14.46 8.82
CA GLY A 31 2.01 14.69 9.29
C GLY A 31 1.15 13.44 9.27
N GLY A 32 1.57 12.31 8.71
CA GLY A 32 0.77 11.08 8.70
C GLY A 32 -0.57 11.23 7.96
N HIS A 33 -0.59 12.03 6.91
CA HIS A 33 -1.74 12.26 6.02
C HIS A 33 -1.64 11.46 4.72
N THR A 34 -0.42 11.18 4.26
CA THR A 34 -0.16 10.57 2.96
C THR A 34 0.92 9.52 3.06
N ILE A 35 0.64 8.38 2.44
CA ILE A 35 1.66 7.38 2.13
C ILE A 35 2.08 7.63 0.69
N TYR A 36 3.38 7.75 0.45
CA TYR A 36 3.91 7.97 -0.88
C TYR A 36 5.12 7.08 -1.16
N TRP A 37 5.36 6.82 -2.44
CA TRP A 37 6.47 6.00 -2.88
C TRP A 37 7.17 6.60 -4.09
N ARG A 38 8.48 6.38 -4.15
CA ARG A 38 9.35 6.85 -5.24
C ARG A 38 10.08 5.68 -5.85
N ARG A 39 10.26 5.71 -7.17
CA ARG A 39 11.10 4.75 -7.88
C ARG A 39 12.54 4.88 -7.41
N LYS A 40 13.24 3.77 -7.29
CA LYS A 40 14.67 3.76 -6.92
C LYS A 40 15.60 4.01 -8.11
N ASP A 41 15.12 3.78 -9.32
CA ASP A 41 15.88 3.80 -10.56
C ASP A 41 15.71 5.09 -11.37
N VAL A 42 14.84 6.00 -10.93
CA VAL A 42 14.54 7.27 -11.63
C VAL A 42 14.44 8.41 -10.61
N ASP A 43 15.38 9.35 -10.66
CA ASP A 43 15.46 10.45 -9.68
C ASP A 43 14.28 11.44 -9.76
N ASN A 44 13.67 11.60 -10.94
CA ASN A 44 12.58 12.56 -11.19
C ASN A 44 11.23 11.88 -11.49
N SER A 45 10.98 10.66 -10.99
CA SER A 45 9.66 10.06 -11.14
C SER A 45 8.63 10.78 -10.28
N GLU A 46 7.46 11.10 -10.82
CA GLU A 46 6.31 11.51 -10.01
C GLU A 46 6.02 10.43 -8.95
N PRO A 47 5.92 10.78 -7.66
CA PRO A 47 5.65 9.81 -6.62
C PRO A 47 4.21 9.32 -6.73
N GLY A 48 4.02 8.00 -6.67
CA GLY A 48 2.70 7.46 -6.38
C GLY A 48 2.36 7.74 -4.93
N HIS A 49 1.07 7.94 -4.64
CA HIS A 49 0.61 8.25 -3.29
C HIS A 49 -0.81 7.75 -3.06
N VAL A 50 -1.18 7.69 -1.78
CA VAL A 50 -2.52 7.45 -1.29
C VAL A 50 -2.75 8.28 -0.03
N PHE A 51 -3.91 8.94 0.06
CA PHE A 51 -4.30 9.63 1.29
C PHE A 51 -4.73 8.61 2.33
N ILE A 52 -4.30 8.80 3.58
CA ILE A 52 -4.49 7.81 4.64
C ILE A 52 -5.96 7.67 5.05
N ASP A 53 -6.73 8.75 4.95
CA ASP A 53 -8.17 8.77 5.23
C ASP A 53 -9.00 8.01 4.18
N GLU A 54 -8.53 7.93 2.94
CA GLU A 54 -9.12 7.12 1.87
C GLU A 54 -8.85 5.62 2.00
N ILE A 55 -7.92 5.20 2.89
CA ILE A 55 -7.59 3.79 3.08
C ILE A 55 -8.70 3.10 3.85
N VAL A 56 -9.35 2.15 3.19
CA VAL A 56 -10.43 1.35 3.78
C VAL A 56 -9.92 0.06 4.41
N ASP A 57 -8.87 -0.53 3.85
CA ASP A 57 -8.33 -1.83 4.26
C ASP A 57 -6.85 -1.97 3.88
N VAL A 58 -6.10 -2.82 4.59
CA VAL A 58 -4.72 -3.17 4.26
C VAL A 58 -4.52 -4.66 4.49
N ARG A 59 -4.21 -5.39 3.41
CA ARG A 59 -4.09 -6.85 3.43
C ARG A 59 -2.63 -7.27 3.34
N ALA A 60 -2.22 -8.22 4.15
CA ALA A 60 -0.91 -8.88 4.06
C ALA A 60 -1.04 -10.35 4.48
N SER A 61 -0.08 -11.19 4.13
CA SER A 61 -0.08 -12.61 4.52
C SER A 61 -1.29 -13.38 3.98
N SER A 62 -1.70 -14.44 4.68
CA SER A 62 -2.87 -15.31 4.42
C SER A 62 -4.24 -14.62 4.39
N ILE A 63 -4.30 -13.28 4.27
CA ILE A 63 -5.51 -12.47 4.06
C ILE A 63 -5.40 -11.72 2.71
N HIS A 64 -4.29 -11.90 2.00
CA HIS A 64 -4.04 -11.32 0.69
C HIS A 64 -4.77 -12.13 -0.37
N GLN A 65 -5.31 -11.51 -1.43
CA GLN A 65 -6.08 -12.21 -2.49
C GLN A 65 -5.35 -13.37 -3.20
N LEU A 66 -4.06 -13.55 -2.92
CA LEU A 66 -3.20 -14.60 -3.45
C LEU A 66 -2.92 -15.68 -2.39
N GLU A 67 -3.83 -15.94 -1.44
CA GLU A 67 -3.61 -16.85 -0.28
C GLU A 67 -3.04 -18.22 -0.67
N ASN A 68 -3.34 -18.69 -1.89
CA ASN A 68 -2.92 -19.98 -2.42
C ASN A 68 -1.61 -19.94 -3.24
N GLU A 69 -1.03 -18.77 -3.47
CA GLU A 69 0.22 -18.63 -4.21
C GLU A 69 1.45 -18.70 -3.28
N PRO A 70 2.49 -19.47 -3.65
CA PRO A 70 3.77 -19.46 -2.94
C PRO A 70 4.34 -18.03 -2.83
N GLY A 71 4.69 -17.61 -1.61
CA GLY A 71 5.23 -16.27 -1.35
C GLY A 71 4.18 -15.18 -1.17
N SER A 72 2.90 -15.52 -1.02
CA SER A 72 1.81 -14.57 -0.71
C SER A 72 2.04 -13.75 0.57
N ASP A 73 2.83 -14.28 1.51
CA ASP A 73 3.26 -13.61 2.74
C ASP A 73 4.25 -12.47 2.51
N LEU A 74 4.90 -12.45 1.36
CA LEU A 74 5.75 -11.35 0.92
C LEU A 74 4.97 -10.16 0.39
N PHE A 75 3.64 -10.26 0.25
CA PHE A 75 2.82 -9.19 -0.31
C PHE A 75 2.06 -8.39 0.77
N MET A 76 1.85 -7.12 0.45
CA MET A 76 0.98 -6.19 1.13
C MET A 76 0.18 -5.41 0.08
N THR A 77 -1.13 -5.31 0.24
CA THR A 77 -2.01 -4.48 -0.61
C THR A 77 -2.74 -3.45 0.23
N ILE A 78 -2.54 -2.18 -0.10
CA ILE A 78 -3.34 -1.07 0.45
C ILE A 78 -4.58 -0.92 -0.43
N VAL A 79 -5.75 -0.92 0.18
CA VAL A 79 -7.03 -0.72 -0.51
C VAL A 79 -7.53 0.67 -0.15
N SER A 80 -7.63 1.54 -1.14
CA SER A 80 -8.20 2.88 -0.99
C SER A 80 -9.52 3.00 -1.73
N ASN A 81 -10.47 3.75 -1.19
CA ASN A 81 -11.77 3.92 -1.81
C ASN A 81 -12.12 5.41 -1.91
N VAL A 82 -12.28 5.90 -3.14
CA VAL A 82 -12.59 7.31 -3.40
C VAL A 82 -14.10 7.50 -3.61
N ASP A 83 -14.83 6.46 -4.03
CA ASP A 83 -16.25 6.59 -4.45
C ASP A 83 -17.18 5.44 -4.00
N PHE A 84 -16.79 4.66 -2.98
CA PHE A 84 -17.51 3.48 -2.44
C PHE A 84 -17.72 2.31 -3.41
N VAL A 85 -17.58 2.53 -4.72
CA VAL A 85 -17.89 1.56 -5.78
C VAL A 85 -16.62 1.01 -6.42
N HIS A 86 -15.56 1.81 -6.55
CA HIS A 86 -14.34 1.45 -7.26
C HIS A 86 -13.11 1.49 -6.34
N PRO A 87 -12.84 0.42 -5.57
CA PRO A 87 -11.63 0.33 -4.77
C PRO A 87 -10.38 0.30 -5.65
N LYS A 88 -9.37 1.07 -5.27
CA LYS A 88 -8.02 1.04 -5.87
C LYS A 88 -7.10 0.17 -5.01
N PHE A 89 -6.33 -0.69 -5.68
CA PHE A 89 -5.42 -1.64 -5.04
C PHE A 89 -3.97 -1.25 -5.29
N HIS A 90 -3.24 -0.96 -4.22
CA HIS A 90 -1.81 -0.63 -4.26
C HIS A 90 -0.99 -1.76 -3.65
N THR A 91 -0.56 -2.70 -4.49
CA THR A 91 0.18 -3.90 -4.06
C THR A 91 1.68 -3.69 -4.07
N PHE A 92 2.33 -4.13 -3.00
CA PHE A 92 3.77 -4.09 -2.76
C PHE A 92 4.25 -5.46 -2.27
N MET A 93 5.44 -5.86 -2.69
CA MET A 93 6.08 -7.10 -2.28
C MET A 93 7.42 -6.78 -1.62
N HIS A 94 7.72 -7.38 -0.47
CA HIS A 94 9.07 -7.36 0.08
C HIS A 94 9.85 -8.58 -0.43
N ARG A 95 11.10 -8.39 -0.84
CA ARG A 95 11.85 -9.43 -1.60
C ARG A 95 11.92 -10.77 -0.87
N ASN A 96 12.23 -10.75 0.44
CA ASN A 96 12.56 -11.95 1.20
C ASN A 96 12.03 -11.94 2.65
N ASP A 97 11.28 -10.92 3.07
CA ASP A 97 10.94 -10.75 4.49
C ASP A 97 9.45 -10.44 4.69
N PRO A 98 8.63 -11.45 5.04
CA PRO A 98 7.21 -11.27 5.29
C PRO A 98 6.93 -10.54 6.62
N LYS A 99 7.93 -10.41 7.51
CA LYS A 99 7.76 -9.61 8.74
C LYS A 99 7.68 -8.12 8.40
N VAL A 100 8.37 -7.69 7.34
CA VAL A 100 8.34 -6.30 6.88
C VAL A 100 6.96 -5.93 6.33
N THR A 101 6.38 -6.78 5.48
CA THR A 101 5.04 -6.57 4.90
C THR A 101 3.97 -6.55 5.99
N LYS A 102 4.02 -7.50 6.94
CA LYS A 102 3.11 -7.54 8.08
C LYS A 102 3.24 -6.34 9.01
N LYS A 103 4.48 -5.89 9.29
CA LYS A 103 4.71 -4.71 10.13
C LYS A 103 4.14 -3.44 9.48
N TRP A 104 4.38 -3.28 8.18
CA TRP A 104 3.86 -2.15 7.43
C TRP A 104 2.34 -2.19 7.29
N SER A 105 1.74 -3.35 7.05
CA SER A 105 0.28 -3.46 6.93
C SER A 105 -0.42 -3.06 8.23
N HIS A 106 0.04 -3.57 9.37
CA HIS A 106 -0.51 -3.22 10.68
C HIS A 106 -0.32 -1.73 10.99
N PHE A 107 0.86 -1.18 10.69
CA PHE A 107 1.15 0.23 10.93
C PHE A 107 0.24 1.14 10.10
N ILE A 108 0.11 0.88 8.79
CA ILE A 108 -0.71 1.68 7.88
C ILE A 108 -2.19 1.59 8.29
N PHE A 109 -2.68 0.40 8.60
CA PHE A 109 -4.07 0.21 8.98
C PHE A 109 -4.41 0.88 10.32
N ALA A 110 -3.52 0.77 11.31
CA ALA A 110 -3.69 1.49 12.57
C ALA A 110 -3.71 3.01 12.36
N LEU A 111 -2.83 3.52 11.49
CA LEU A 111 -2.77 4.94 11.17
C LEU A 111 -4.04 5.42 10.43
N SER A 112 -4.58 4.63 9.50
CA SER A 112 -5.84 4.98 8.81
C SER A 112 -7.05 4.95 9.74
N LEU A 113 -7.12 4.01 10.68
CA LEU A 113 -8.16 3.99 11.70
C LEU A 113 -8.06 5.22 12.61
N GLN A 114 -6.85 5.57 13.06
CA GLN A 114 -6.63 6.76 13.87
C GLN A 114 -7.07 8.02 13.13
N ARG A 115 -6.66 8.20 11.87
CA ARG A 115 -7.01 9.38 11.07
C ARG A 115 -8.50 9.48 10.80
N ARG A 116 -9.15 8.38 10.42
CA ARG A 116 -10.61 8.37 10.23
C ARG A 116 -11.34 8.73 11.52
N LYS A 117 -10.86 8.26 12.68
CA LYS A 117 -11.41 8.66 13.97
C LYS A 117 -11.27 10.15 14.26
N GLU A 118 -10.12 10.74 13.93
CA GLU A 118 -9.84 12.16 14.13
C GLU A 118 -10.69 13.06 13.20
N PHE A 119 -10.85 12.69 11.93
CA PHE A 119 -11.51 13.53 10.93
C PHE A 119 -13.02 13.28 10.77
N HIS A 120 -13.49 12.05 11.03
CA HIS A 120 -14.88 11.65 10.82
C HIS A 120 -15.60 11.17 12.09
N GLY A 121 -14.90 11.14 13.24
CA GLY A 121 -15.44 10.60 14.50
C GLY A 121 -15.40 9.08 14.57
N MET A 122 -16.00 8.47 15.59
CA MET A 122 -16.11 7.01 15.66
C MET A 122 -17.11 6.52 14.63
N ALA A 123 -16.62 5.84 13.58
CA ALA A 123 -17.47 4.98 12.76
C ALA A 123 -17.84 3.75 13.59
N PHE A 124 -19.09 3.70 14.04
CA PHE A 124 -19.72 2.58 14.72
C PHE A 124 -20.11 1.48 13.73
#